data_AF-A0A7X3KGK7-F1
#
_entry.id   AF-A0A7X3KGK7-F1
#
_cell.length_a   1.000
_cell.length_b   1.000
_cell.length_c   1.000
_cell.angle_alpha   90.00
_cell.angle_beta   90.00
_cell.angle_gamma   90.00
#
_symmetry.space_group_name_H-M   'P 1'
#
loop_
_entity.id
_entity.type
_entity.pdbx_description
1 polymer ?
#
loop_
_entity_poly.entity_id
_entity_poly.type
_entity_poly.pdbx_seq_one_letter_code
_entity_poly.pdbx_strand_id
1 'polypeptide(L)'
;MSVLMKAKEAADQAYEAIKTKVEAMGKNGLHPHMAVLLVEGDPASAYYAQSKQRIASKLGVAFHLHAFPANVTEDEILRLITQLNDDPTVHGIMLELPLPKHLSANKIEQAISPMKDIDGVTPSNKLATVTGGAGLYPATPQACIKLLNHYGYRLEGKNVTLIGRGQTVGMPLFHMLQRENATVTVCHSRTPDLALHLSHAEIAFVAVGRPDAVDRSMVHPNLAIIDAGINETADGKIVGDVATDAGNHACAISPVPGGVGTLTTAILFENLMKAIGMQFGEELR
;
A
#
# COMPACT_ATOMS: atom_id res chain seq x y z
N MET A 1 -17.03 13.97 -18.53
CA MET A 1 -15.73 13.30 -18.66
C MET A 1 -15.29 12.90 -17.27
N SER A 2 -14.82 11.66 -17.10
CA SER A 2 -14.31 11.15 -15.82
C SER A 2 -13.06 11.91 -15.37
N VAL A 3 -12.98 12.24 -14.09
CA VAL A 3 -11.79 12.84 -13.47
C VAL A 3 -10.74 11.75 -13.25
N LEU A 4 -9.54 11.91 -13.82
CA LEU A 4 -8.43 11.00 -13.57
C LEU A 4 -7.70 11.37 -12.27
N MET A 5 -7.86 10.54 -11.24
CA MET A 5 -7.22 10.72 -9.94
C MET A 5 -5.75 10.28 -9.96
N LYS A 6 -4.88 11.09 -10.58
CA LYS A 6 -3.44 10.83 -10.69
C LYS A 6 -2.76 11.09 -9.35
N ALA A 7 -1.90 10.17 -8.92
CA ALA A 7 -1.25 10.24 -7.62
C ALA A 7 0.04 11.07 -7.59
N LYS A 8 0.54 11.55 -8.74
CA LYS A 8 1.85 12.23 -8.81
C LYS A 8 1.92 13.44 -7.87
N GLU A 9 0.93 14.32 -7.91
CA GLU A 9 0.93 15.53 -7.08
C GLU A 9 0.87 15.19 -5.59
N ALA A 10 -0.04 14.28 -5.19
CA ALA A 10 -0.15 13.80 -3.81
C ALA A 10 1.14 13.13 -3.32
N ALA A 11 1.83 12.38 -4.18
CA ALA A 11 3.10 11.74 -3.86
C ALA A 11 4.23 12.76 -3.71
N ASP A 12 4.33 13.73 -4.62
CA ASP A 12 5.34 14.79 -4.55
C ASP A 12 5.17 15.62 -3.26
N GLN A 13 3.93 15.95 -2.86
CA GLN A 13 3.64 16.62 -1.59
C GLN A 13 4.06 15.79 -0.36
N ALA A 14 3.80 14.47 -0.38
CA ALA A 14 4.24 13.57 0.69
C ALA A 14 5.77 13.51 0.77
N TYR A 15 6.47 13.42 -0.37
CA TYR A 15 7.92 13.39 -0.42
C TYR A 15 8.57 14.66 0.12
N GLU A 16 8.04 15.85 -0.17
CA GLU A 16 8.55 17.10 0.40
C GLU A 16 8.37 17.17 1.92
N ALA A 17 7.23 16.67 2.44
CA ALA A 17 7.00 16.58 3.87
C ALA A 17 7.96 15.58 4.55
N ILE A 18 8.21 14.43 3.92
CA ILE A 18 9.17 13.44 4.41
C ILE A 18 10.59 14.02 4.41
N LYS A 19 11.01 14.66 3.31
CA LYS A 19 12.34 15.24 3.19
C LYS A 19 12.60 16.26 4.30
N THR A 20 11.62 17.12 4.59
CA THR A 20 11.68 18.08 5.71
C THR A 20 11.93 17.38 7.05
N LYS A 21 11.25 16.26 7.31
CA LYS A 21 11.43 15.46 8.53
C LYS A 21 12.80 14.80 8.59
N VAL A 22 13.28 14.23 7.48
CA VAL A 22 14.60 13.61 7.37
C VAL A 22 15.69 14.64 7.68
N GLU A 23 15.59 15.85 7.12
CA GLU A 23 16.53 16.95 7.39
C GLU A 23 16.52 17.38 8.86
N ALA A 24 15.35 17.41 9.50
CA ALA A 24 15.21 17.73 10.93
C ALA A 24 15.85 16.65 11.81
N MET A 25 15.58 15.37 11.53
CA MET A 25 16.17 14.23 12.24
C MET A 25 17.70 14.21 12.11
N GLY A 26 18.21 14.52 10.92
CA GLY A 26 19.66 14.58 10.65
C GLY A 26 20.39 15.61 11.52
N LYS A 27 19.75 16.74 11.88
CA LYS A 27 20.32 17.73 12.82
C LYS A 27 20.50 17.19 14.24
N ASN A 28 19.73 16.17 14.60
CA ASN A 28 19.80 15.47 15.88
C ASN A 28 20.66 14.19 15.80
N GLY A 29 21.39 13.98 14.69
CA GLY A 29 22.24 12.81 14.47
C GLY A 29 21.46 11.53 14.15
N LEU A 30 20.15 11.62 13.88
CA LEU A 30 19.32 10.48 13.53
C LEU A 30 19.14 10.42 12.01
N HIS A 31 19.59 9.31 11.42
CA HIS A 31 19.50 9.09 9.98
C HIS A 31 18.50 7.96 9.70
N PRO A 32 17.30 8.27 9.17
CA PRO A 32 16.31 7.26 8.81
C PRO A 32 16.90 6.18 7.91
N HIS A 33 16.55 4.92 8.19
CA HIS A 33 17.15 3.76 7.54
C HIS A 33 16.10 2.69 7.27
N MET A 34 15.94 2.37 6.00
CA MET A 34 15.04 1.34 5.49
C MET A 34 15.85 0.15 4.95
N ALA A 35 15.56 -1.04 5.47
CA ALA A 35 16.04 -2.30 4.93
C ALA A 35 14.91 -2.98 4.12
N VAL A 36 15.22 -3.41 2.91
CA VAL A 36 14.28 -4.11 2.02
C VAL A 36 14.82 -5.48 1.69
N LEU A 37 14.00 -6.50 1.88
CA LEU A 37 14.33 -7.90 1.58
C LEU A 37 13.67 -8.26 0.24
N LEU A 38 14.47 -8.70 -0.72
CA LEU A 38 14.03 -9.11 -2.05
C LEU A 38 14.51 -10.53 -2.31
N VAL A 39 13.60 -11.44 -2.67
CA VAL A 39 13.97 -12.75 -3.21
C VAL A 39 13.84 -12.69 -4.73
N GLU A 40 14.93 -12.98 -5.44
CA GLU A 40 14.95 -12.98 -6.90
C GLU A 40 13.96 -13.99 -7.48
N GLY A 41 13.43 -13.67 -8.67
CA GLY A 41 12.48 -14.52 -9.39
C GLY A 41 11.40 -13.74 -10.12
N ASP A 42 11.15 -12.49 -9.71
CA ASP A 42 10.18 -11.60 -10.34
C ASP A 42 10.83 -10.27 -10.79
N PRO A 43 10.86 -9.99 -12.11
CA PRO A 43 11.44 -8.75 -12.64
C PRO A 43 10.73 -7.48 -12.15
N ALA A 44 9.42 -7.53 -11.90
CA ALA A 44 8.65 -6.37 -11.44
C ALA A 44 9.03 -6.00 -10.00
N SER A 45 9.15 -6.97 -9.09
CA SER A 45 9.63 -6.76 -7.72
C SER A 45 11.01 -6.11 -7.69
N ALA A 46 11.93 -6.57 -8.54
CA ALA A 46 13.27 -5.98 -8.65
C ALA A 46 13.23 -4.52 -9.11
N TYR A 47 12.40 -4.21 -10.12
CA TYR A 47 12.21 -2.84 -10.60
C TYR A 47 11.63 -1.92 -9.50
N TYR A 48 10.63 -2.40 -8.76
CA TYR A 48 10.03 -1.63 -7.66
C TYR A 48 11.04 -1.40 -6.53
N ALA A 49 11.83 -2.39 -6.15
CA ALA A 49 12.87 -2.24 -5.12
C ALA A 49 13.92 -1.18 -5.53
N GLN A 50 14.38 -1.21 -6.79
CA GLN A 50 15.31 -0.20 -7.32
C GLN A 50 14.67 1.20 -7.40
N SER A 51 13.37 1.29 -7.68
CA SER A 51 12.65 2.56 -7.62
C SER A 51 12.63 3.14 -6.20
N LYS A 52 12.35 2.31 -5.18
CA LYS A 52 12.39 2.72 -3.77
C LYS A 52 13.78 3.19 -3.35
N GLN A 53 14.84 2.51 -3.77
CA GLN A 53 16.22 2.95 -3.51
C GLN A 53 16.52 4.35 -4.07
N ARG A 54 16.10 4.62 -5.32
CA ARG A 54 16.26 5.94 -5.95
C ARG A 54 15.49 7.03 -5.21
N ILE A 55 14.29 6.73 -4.73
CA ILE A 55 13.46 7.66 -3.96
C ILE A 55 14.09 7.90 -2.58
N ALA A 56 14.51 6.85 -1.88
CA ALA A 56 15.17 6.95 -0.58
C ALA A 56 16.40 7.88 -0.64
N SER A 57 17.24 7.72 -1.68
CA SER A 57 18.40 8.60 -1.91
C SER A 57 18.01 10.07 -2.09
N LYS A 58 16.93 10.37 -2.84
CA LYS A 58 16.43 11.75 -3.00
C LYS A 58 15.88 12.34 -1.70
N LEU A 59 15.34 11.51 -0.83
CA LEU A 59 14.79 11.91 0.48
C LEU A 59 15.86 12.02 1.57
N GLY A 60 17.09 11.57 1.33
CA GLY A 60 18.14 11.50 2.36
C GLY A 60 17.99 10.31 3.32
N VAL A 61 17.23 9.29 2.93
CA VAL A 61 17.01 8.07 3.72
C VAL A 61 18.07 7.02 3.36
N ALA A 62 18.74 6.47 4.37
CA ALA A 62 19.62 5.31 4.18
C ALA A 62 18.79 4.10 3.73
N PHE A 63 19.25 3.39 2.70
CA PHE A 63 18.51 2.29 2.10
C PHE A 63 19.42 1.11 1.80
N HIS A 64 19.10 -0.05 2.35
CA HIS A 64 19.78 -1.30 2.05
C HIS A 64 18.83 -2.29 1.40
N LEU A 65 19.20 -2.77 0.21
CA LEU A 65 18.51 -3.85 -0.49
C LEU A 65 19.24 -5.16 -0.22
N HIS A 66 18.60 -6.04 0.54
CA HIS A 66 19.07 -7.41 0.78
C HIS A 66 18.45 -8.33 -0.26
N ALA A 67 19.17 -8.53 -1.36
CA ALA A 67 18.77 -9.45 -2.42
C ALA A 67 19.21 -10.88 -2.09
N PHE A 68 18.28 -11.82 -2.21
CA PHE A 68 18.49 -13.25 -2.01
C PHE A 68 18.24 -14.00 -3.33
N PRO A 69 18.99 -15.08 -3.60
CA PRO A 69 18.72 -15.91 -4.77
C PRO A 69 17.37 -16.63 -4.61
N ALA A 70 16.76 -17.02 -5.74
CA ALA A 70 15.45 -17.69 -5.77
C ALA A 70 15.38 -19.00 -4.95
N ASN A 71 16.52 -19.64 -4.66
CA ASN A 71 16.62 -20.88 -3.89
C ASN A 71 16.97 -20.67 -2.40
N VAL A 72 16.98 -19.42 -1.91
CA VAL A 72 17.21 -19.10 -0.50
C VAL A 72 16.28 -19.89 0.43
N THR A 73 16.79 -20.24 1.60
CA THR A 73 16.02 -20.91 2.64
C THR A 73 15.28 -19.91 3.54
N GLU A 74 14.16 -20.35 4.12
CA GLU A 74 13.41 -19.56 5.10
C GLU A 74 14.30 -19.14 6.28
N ASP A 75 15.15 -20.05 6.78
CA ASP A 75 16.06 -19.79 7.90
C ASP A 75 17.09 -18.68 7.62
N GLU A 76 17.59 -18.56 6.38
CA GLU A 76 18.51 -17.49 6.00
C GLU A 76 17.84 -16.12 6.07
N ILE A 77 16.60 -16.03 5.58
CA ILE A 77 15.80 -14.79 5.65
C ILE A 77 15.51 -14.45 7.11
N LEU A 78 15.08 -15.43 7.91
CA LEU A 78 14.75 -15.22 9.32
C LEU A 78 15.96 -14.74 10.13
N ARG A 79 17.16 -15.30 9.88
CA ARG A 79 18.40 -14.84 10.54
C ARG A 79 18.71 -13.38 10.23
N LEU A 80 18.55 -12.96 8.97
CA LEU A 80 18.74 -11.56 8.62
C LEU A 80 17.71 -10.66 9.31
N ILE A 81 16.43 -11.06 9.32
CA ILE A 81 15.38 -10.29 10.00
C ILE A 81 15.70 -10.12 11.49
N THR A 82 16.20 -11.15 12.18
CA THR A 82 16.65 -11.03 13.57
C THR A 82 17.75 -9.97 13.70
N GLN A 83 18.78 -9.99 12.85
CA GLN A 83 19.83 -8.98 12.87
C GLN A 83 19.30 -7.56 12.65
N LEU A 84 18.41 -7.39 11.66
CA LEU A 84 17.80 -6.08 11.36
C LEU A 84 16.86 -5.59 12.47
N ASN A 85 16.19 -6.51 13.18
CA ASN A 85 15.36 -6.18 14.33
C ASN A 85 16.21 -5.65 15.49
N ASP A 86 17.37 -6.27 15.73
CA ASP A 86 18.26 -5.91 16.84
C ASP A 86 19.17 -4.70 16.53
N ASP A 87 19.34 -4.35 15.25
CA ASP A 87 20.16 -3.21 14.83
C ASP A 87 19.45 -1.87 15.14
N PRO A 88 19.95 -1.05 16.09
CA PRO A 88 19.33 0.23 16.43
C PRO A 88 19.45 1.28 15.32
N THR A 89 20.28 1.05 14.30
CA THR A 89 20.43 1.93 13.15
C THR A 89 19.42 1.64 12.04
N VAL A 90 18.73 0.49 12.08
CA VAL A 90 17.66 0.12 11.13
C VAL A 90 16.32 0.50 11.72
N HIS A 91 15.55 1.29 10.98
CA HIS A 91 14.30 1.87 11.48
C HIS A 91 13.05 1.28 10.82
N GLY A 92 13.18 0.75 9.62
CA GLY A 92 12.10 0.10 8.90
C GLY A 92 12.59 -1.10 8.09
N ILE A 93 11.76 -2.14 8.04
CA ILE A 93 11.99 -3.41 7.35
C ILE A 93 10.77 -3.66 6.46
N MET A 94 11.01 -3.99 5.20
CA MET A 94 9.99 -4.36 4.23
C MET A 94 10.40 -5.64 3.50
N LEU A 95 9.43 -6.54 3.29
CA LEU A 95 9.58 -7.71 2.43
C LEU A 95 8.93 -7.42 1.07
N GLU A 96 9.69 -7.55 -0.03
CA GLU A 96 9.12 -7.48 -1.37
C GLU A 96 8.41 -8.80 -1.72
N LEU A 97 7.24 -8.68 -2.34
CA LEU A 97 6.42 -9.78 -2.82
C LEU A 97 6.34 -9.74 -4.36
N PRO A 98 6.05 -10.87 -5.02
CA PRO A 98 5.77 -12.20 -4.46
C PRO A 98 7.04 -12.97 -4.05
N LEU A 99 6.86 -13.97 -3.19
CA LEU A 99 7.92 -14.94 -2.85
C LEU A 99 7.78 -16.24 -3.66
N PRO A 100 8.90 -16.95 -3.91
CA PRO A 100 8.87 -18.33 -4.37
C PRO A 100 7.96 -19.24 -3.52
N LYS A 101 7.34 -20.23 -4.16
CA LYS A 101 6.31 -21.09 -3.55
C LYS A 101 6.78 -21.88 -2.32
N HIS A 102 8.08 -22.12 -2.17
CA HIS A 102 8.64 -22.85 -1.03
C HIS A 102 8.80 -21.98 0.22
N LEU A 103 8.62 -20.66 0.12
CA LEU A 103 8.72 -19.72 1.22
C LEU A 103 7.34 -19.32 1.73
N SER A 104 7.21 -19.17 3.06
CA SER A 104 5.98 -18.64 3.65
C SER A 104 6.11 -17.15 3.92
N ALA A 105 5.46 -16.31 3.12
CA ALA A 105 5.35 -14.88 3.38
C ALA A 105 4.86 -14.60 4.80
N ASN A 106 3.84 -15.32 5.26
CA ASN A 106 3.28 -15.14 6.60
C ASN A 106 4.33 -15.39 7.71
N LYS A 107 5.13 -16.45 7.61
CA LYS A 107 6.17 -16.71 8.62
C LYS A 107 7.27 -15.64 8.60
N ILE A 108 7.69 -15.21 7.41
CA ILE A 108 8.73 -14.19 7.25
C ILE A 108 8.22 -12.83 7.77
N GLU A 109 7.02 -12.42 7.39
CA GLU A 109 6.36 -11.20 7.88
C GLU A 109 6.23 -11.20 9.40
N GLN A 110 5.86 -12.33 10.02
CA GLN A 110 5.73 -12.46 11.47
C GLN A 110 7.05 -12.28 12.23
N ALA A 111 8.19 -12.50 11.58
CA ALA A 111 9.50 -12.32 12.21
C ALA A 111 9.93 -10.86 12.29
N ILE A 112 9.33 -9.97 11.50
CA ILE A 112 9.64 -8.54 11.51
C ILE A 112 9.13 -7.93 12.82
N SER A 113 9.94 -7.09 13.48
CA SER A 113 9.48 -6.33 14.64
C SER A 113 8.32 -5.41 14.25
N PRO A 114 7.18 -5.42 14.98
CA PRO A 114 6.05 -4.53 14.68
C PRO A 114 6.41 -3.05 14.65
N MET A 115 7.47 -2.66 15.37
CA MET A 115 7.97 -1.29 15.45
C MET A 115 8.78 -0.87 14.22
N LYS A 116 9.26 -1.84 13.43
CA LYS A 116 10.02 -1.65 12.19
C LYS A 116 9.24 -2.10 10.95
N ASP A 117 8.04 -2.66 11.11
CA ASP A 117 7.19 -3.14 10.03
C ASP A 117 6.49 -1.99 9.30
N ILE A 118 7.22 -1.33 8.40
CA ILE A 118 6.76 -0.15 7.67
C ILE A 118 5.70 -0.46 6.61
N ASP A 119 5.40 -1.74 6.37
CA ASP A 119 4.32 -2.17 5.49
C ASP A 119 3.08 -2.67 6.27
N GLY A 120 3.12 -2.64 7.62
CA GLY A 120 1.98 -2.94 8.47
C GLY A 120 1.45 -4.39 8.35
N VAL A 121 2.31 -5.34 8.03
CA VAL A 121 1.95 -6.74 7.73
C VAL A 121 2.13 -7.70 8.91
N THR A 122 2.78 -7.29 10.00
CA THR A 122 2.90 -8.11 11.21
C THR A 122 1.54 -8.33 11.89
N PRO A 123 1.33 -9.42 12.64
CA PRO A 123 0.06 -9.68 13.34
C PRO A 123 -0.38 -8.53 14.24
N SER A 124 0.55 -7.90 14.95
CA SER A 124 0.27 -6.77 15.84
C SER A 124 -0.22 -5.54 15.07
N ASN A 125 0.41 -5.22 13.93
CA ASN A 125 0.00 -4.10 13.09
C ASN A 125 -1.30 -4.37 12.32
N LYS A 126 -1.54 -5.63 11.91
CA LYS A 126 -2.82 -6.09 11.38
C LYS A 126 -3.94 -5.92 12.43
N LEU A 127 -3.69 -6.33 13.68
CA LEU A 127 -4.65 -6.13 14.77
C LEU A 127 -4.88 -4.65 15.07
N ALA A 128 -3.82 -3.84 15.13
CA ALA A 128 -3.92 -2.40 15.32
C ALA A 128 -4.78 -1.76 14.21
N THR A 129 -4.64 -2.22 12.98
CA THR A 129 -5.51 -1.82 11.87
C THR A 129 -6.96 -2.23 12.14
N VAL A 130 -7.24 -3.45 12.57
CA VAL A 130 -8.62 -3.86 12.90
C VAL A 130 -9.22 -2.99 14.01
N THR A 131 -8.49 -2.75 15.08
CA THR A 131 -9.00 -2.07 16.28
C THR A 131 -8.91 -0.55 16.24
N GLY A 132 -8.23 0.04 15.24
CA GLY A 132 -7.90 1.47 15.24
C GLY A 132 -6.84 1.83 16.29
N GLY A 133 -6.05 0.85 16.75
CA GLY A 133 -5.02 1.03 17.77
C GLY A 133 -3.74 1.66 17.22
N ALA A 134 -2.82 1.99 18.12
CA ALA A 134 -1.47 2.42 17.75
C ALA A 134 -0.73 1.31 16.99
N GLY A 135 -0.12 1.66 15.85
CA GLY A 135 0.61 0.73 14.99
C GLY A 135 0.92 1.33 13.63
N LEU A 136 1.66 0.59 12.81
CA LEU A 136 1.93 0.90 11.41
C LEU A 136 0.86 0.23 10.55
N TYR A 137 0.22 0.97 9.66
CA TYR A 137 -0.90 0.45 8.87
C TYR A 137 -0.44 0.10 7.46
N PRO A 138 -1.12 -0.82 6.76
CA PRO A 138 -0.68 -1.26 5.44
C PRO A 138 -0.69 -0.11 4.42
N ALA A 139 0.35 -0.07 3.59
CA ALA A 139 0.63 1.08 2.74
C ALA A 139 -0.41 1.28 1.63
N THR A 140 -0.86 0.19 0.99
CA THR A 140 -1.83 0.26 -0.12
C THR A 140 -3.20 0.77 0.33
N PRO A 141 -3.83 0.25 1.40
CA PRO A 141 -5.08 0.82 1.92
C PRO A 141 -4.98 2.31 2.29
N GLN A 142 -3.87 2.72 2.91
CA GLN A 142 -3.60 4.12 3.22
C GLN A 142 -3.48 4.97 1.94
N ALA A 143 -2.80 4.46 0.91
CA ALA A 143 -2.68 5.12 -0.39
C ALA A 143 -4.04 5.29 -1.08
N CYS A 144 -4.92 4.28 -1.02
CA CYS A 144 -6.27 4.37 -1.56
C CYS A 144 -7.06 5.54 -0.95
N ILE A 145 -7.07 5.65 0.38
CA ILE A 145 -7.78 6.70 1.11
C ILE A 145 -7.13 8.07 0.88
N LYS A 146 -5.79 8.15 0.94
CA LYS A 146 -5.06 9.40 0.74
C LYS A 146 -5.27 9.98 -0.67
N LEU A 147 -5.29 9.13 -1.70
CA LEU A 147 -5.56 9.56 -3.07
C LEU A 147 -6.98 10.12 -3.19
N LEU A 148 -7.97 9.42 -2.65
CA LEU A 148 -9.36 9.86 -2.66
C LEU A 148 -9.53 11.22 -1.96
N ASN A 149 -8.95 11.35 -0.76
CA ASN A 149 -9.00 12.58 0.05
C ASN A 149 -8.29 13.75 -0.65
N HIS A 150 -7.18 13.52 -1.35
CA HIS A 150 -6.47 14.55 -2.11
C HIS A 150 -7.36 15.19 -3.18
N TYR A 151 -8.28 14.42 -3.77
CA TYR A 151 -9.25 14.93 -4.75
C TYR A 151 -10.53 15.50 -4.11
N GLY A 152 -10.58 15.62 -2.78
CA GLY A 152 -11.67 16.25 -2.04
C GLY A 152 -12.89 15.37 -1.79
N TYR A 153 -12.81 14.07 -2.11
CA TYR A 153 -13.86 13.11 -1.79
C TYR A 153 -13.79 12.74 -0.30
N ARG A 154 -14.85 13.04 0.45
CA ARG A 154 -14.97 12.65 1.86
C ARG A 154 -15.68 11.31 1.97
N LEU A 155 -15.20 10.45 2.88
CA LEU A 155 -15.79 9.12 3.15
C LEU A 155 -16.92 9.16 4.18
N GLU A 156 -16.92 10.15 5.07
CA GLU A 156 -17.89 10.29 6.15
C GLU A 156 -19.34 10.29 5.62
N GLY A 157 -20.14 9.34 6.09
CA GLY A 157 -21.54 9.19 5.72
C GLY A 157 -21.79 8.64 4.31
N LYS A 158 -20.74 8.30 3.55
CA LYS A 158 -20.87 7.81 2.17
C LYS A 158 -21.18 6.32 2.10
N ASN A 159 -21.94 5.95 1.07
CA ASN A 159 -22.10 4.55 0.67
C ASN A 159 -20.89 4.10 -0.14
N VAL A 160 -20.08 3.21 0.43
CA VAL A 160 -18.85 2.69 -0.17
C VAL A 160 -18.99 1.22 -0.50
N THR A 161 -18.65 0.84 -1.73
CA THR A 161 -18.55 -0.57 -2.13
C THR A 161 -17.10 -0.98 -2.28
N LEU A 162 -16.64 -1.88 -1.41
CA LEU A 162 -15.30 -2.47 -1.47
C LEU A 162 -15.37 -3.82 -2.17
N ILE A 163 -14.72 -3.96 -3.31
CA ILE A 163 -14.68 -5.16 -4.12
C ILE A 163 -13.34 -5.85 -3.92
N GLY A 164 -13.36 -7.00 -3.25
CA GLY A 164 -12.15 -7.73 -2.88
C GLY A 164 -11.93 -7.72 -1.36
N ARG A 165 -11.67 -8.91 -0.82
CA ARG A 165 -11.46 -9.15 0.62
C ARG A 165 -10.11 -9.80 0.92
N GLY A 166 -9.13 -9.54 0.05
CA GLY A 166 -7.76 -10.03 0.22
C GLY A 166 -7.16 -9.55 1.54
N GLN A 167 -6.23 -10.32 2.09
CA GLN A 167 -5.61 -10.03 3.40
C GLN A 167 -4.73 -8.77 3.37
N THR A 168 -4.16 -8.43 2.21
CA THR A 168 -3.22 -7.32 2.04
C THR A 168 -3.91 -5.97 1.83
N VAL A 169 -5.01 -5.94 1.06
CA VAL A 169 -5.71 -4.69 0.71
C VAL A 169 -7.14 -4.69 1.25
N GLY A 170 -7.99 -5.60 0.79
CA GLY A 170 -9.43 -5.56 1.08
C GLY A 170 -9.75 -5.58 2.57
N MET A 171 -9.22 -6.55 3.31
CA MET A 171 -9.48 -6.66 4.75
C MET A 171 -9.06 -5.39 5.52
N PRO A 172 -7.80 -4.95 5.49
CA PRO A 172 -7.41 -3.73 6.22
C PRO A 172 -8.16 -2.49 5.73
N LEU A 173 -8.40 -2.35 4.42
CA LEU A 173 -9.14 -1.23 3.87
C LEU A 173 -10.57 -1.18 4.40
N PHE A 174 -11.27 -2.31 4.55
CA PHE A 174 -12.62 -2.35 5.15
C PHE A 174 -12.67 -1.69 6.54
N HIS A 175 -11.73 -2.01 7.43
CA HIS A 175 -11.70 -1.39 8.76
C HIS A 175 -11.29 0.08 8.70
N MET A 176 -10.41 0.45 7.76
CA MET A 176 -10.03 1.85 7.58
C MET A 176 -11.20 2.70 7.08
N LEU A 177 -11.96 2.20 6.11
CA LEU A 177 -13.15 2.89 5.59
C LEU A 177 -14.22 3.08 6.67
N GLN A 178 -14.45 2.08 7.53
CA GLN A 178 -15.36 2.23 8.67
C GLN A 178 -14.88 3.30 9.66
N ARG A 179 -13.56 3.40 9.89
CA ARG A 179 -12.97 4.43 10.75
C ARG A 179 -13.06 5.84 10.16
N GLU A 180 -13.15 5.94 8.84
CA GLU A 180 -13.47 7.17 8.10
C GLU A 180 -14.99 7.45 8.06
N ASN A 181 -15.79 6.75 8.90
CA ASN A 181 -17.24 6.89 9.04
C ASN A 181 -18.04 6.57 7.76
N ALA A 182 -17.50 5.72 6.86
CA ALA A 182 -18.23 5.25 5.70
C ALA A 182 -19.20 4.10 6.04
N THR A 183 -20.32 4.04 5.32
CA THR A 183 -21.16 2.83 5.26
C THR A 183 -20.59 1.90 4.20
N VAL A 184 -20.05 0.75 4.59
CA VAL A 184 -19.27 -0.11 3.69
C VAL A 184 -19.98 -1.42 3.36
N THR A 185 -20.19 -1.69 2.07
CA THR A 185 -20.57 -3.02 1.54
C THR A 185 -19.32 -3.70 0.99
N VAL A 186 -18.99 -4.89 1.51
CA VAL A 186 -17.85 -5.68 1.02
C VAL A 186 -18.33 -6.77 0.07
N CYS A 187 -17.88 -6.71 -1.19
CA CYS A 187 -18.15 -7.69 -2.22
C CYS A 187 -16.93 -8.58 -2.47
N HIS A 188 -17.18 -9.80 -2.97
CA HIS A 188 -16.14 -10.78 -3.26
C HIS A 188 -16.60 -11.77 -4.34
N SER A 189 -15.76 -12.75 -4.68
CA SER A 189 -16.03 -13.78 -5.70
C SER A 189 -17.26 -14.68 -5.48
N ARG A 190 -18.01 -14.46 -4.39
CA ARG A 190 -19.26 -15.18 -4.07
C ARG A 190 -20.46 -14.23 -3.93
N THR A 191 -20.27 -12.95 -4.24
CA THR A 191 -21.35 -11.96 -4.36
C THR A 191 -22.06 -12.24 -5.68
N PRO A 192 -23.36 -12.60 -5.68
CA PRO A 192 -24.06 -13.03 -6.90
C PRO A 192 -24.25 -11.91 -7.94
N ASP A 193 -24.53 -10.69 -7.48
CA ASP A 193 -24.77 -9.52 -8.34
C ASP A 193 -23.94 -8.34 -7.83
N LEU A 194 -22.78 -8.14 -8.46
CA LEU A 194 -21.90 -7.02 -8.12
C LEU A 194 -22.48 -5.66 -8.55
N ALA A 195 -23.24 -5.63 -9.65
CA ALA A 195 -23.81 -4.41 -10.21
C ALA A 195 -24.85 -3.81 -9.25
N LEU A 196 -25.64 -4.64 -8.57
CA LEU A 196 -26.59 -4.21 -7.54
C LEU A 196 -25.91 -3.41 -6.41
N HIS A 197 -24.71 -3.82 -5.99
CA HIS A 197 -23.99 -3.12 -4.92
C HIS A 197 -23.31 -1.85 -5.43
N LEU A 198 -22.95 -1.79 -6.70
CA LEU A 198 -22.36 -0.60 -7.32
C LEU A 198 -23.41 0.44 -7.70
N SER A 199 -24.66 0.07 -7.99
CA SER A 199 -25.71 1.00 -8.41
C SER A 199 -26.09 2.05 -7.35
N HIS A 200 -25.79 1.77 -6.08
CA HIS A 200 -26.05 2.67 -4.94
C HIS A 200 -24.79 3.25 -4.30
N ALA A 201 -23.61 2.86 -4.79
CA ALA A 201 -22.35 3.32 -4.23
C ALA A 201 -22.06 4.75 -4.67
N GLU A 202 -21.54 5.58 -3.78
CA GLU A 202 -20.95 6.86 -4.15
C GLU A 202 -19.47 6.69 -4.49
N ILE A 203 -18.81 5.75 -3.81
CA ILE A 203 -17.39 5.44 -3.97
C ILE A 203 -17.21 3.92 -4.05
N ALA A 204 -16.37 3.46 -4.97
CA ALA A 204 -15.94 2.08 -5.06
C ALA A 204 -14.42 1.95 -4.88
N PHE A 205 -14.00 0.94 -4.12
CA PHE A 205 -12.60 0.51 -4.04
C PHE A 205 -12.51 -0.88 -4.65
N VAL A 206 -11.64 -1.08 -5.65
CA VAL A 206 -11.50 -2.34 -6.38
C VAL A 206 -10.11 -2.90 -6.14
N ALA A 207 -10.04 -4.09 -5.54
CA ALA A 207 -8.79 -4.74 -5.11
C ALA A 207 -8.93 -6.27 -5.20
N VAL A 208 -9.21 -6.77 -6.40
CA VAL A 208 -9.42 -8.20 -6.70
C VAL A 208 -8.23 -8.86 -7.37
N GLY A 209 -7.35 -8.09 -8.04
CA GLY A 209 -6.21 -8.64 -8.78
C GLY A 209 -6.64 -9.46 -9.98
N ARG A 210 -7.61 -8.94 -10.74
CA ARG A 210 -8.12 -9.54 -11.96
C ARG A 210 -8.50 -8.43 -12.95
N PRO A 211 -7.92 -8.40 -14.16
CA PRO A 211 -8.30 -7.44 -15.20
C PRO A 211 -9.79 -7.49 -15.50
N ASP A 212 -10.38 -6.32 -15.75
CA ASP A 212 -11.76 -6.13 -16.21
C ASP A 212 -12.81 -6.81 -15.32
N ALA A 213 -12.55 -6.94 -14.03
CA ALA A 213 -13.49 -7.49 -13.05
C ALA A 213 -14.71 -6.58 -12.83
N VAL A 214 -14.55 -5.27 -13.05
CA VAL A 214 -15.65 -4.30 -13.09
C VAL A 214 -15.77 -3.78 -14.52
N ASP A 215 -16.88 -4.13 -15.17
CA ASP A 215 -17.18 -3.69 -16.53
C ASP A 215 -18.12 -2.47 -16.57
N ARG A 216 -18.31 -1.93 -17.78
CA ARG A 216 -19.12 -0.74 -18.03
C ARG A 216 -20.58 -0.87 -17.60
N SER A 217 -21.16 -2.06 -17.62
CA SER A 217 -22.57 -2.29 -17.27
C SER A 217 -22.83 -2.14 -15.77
N MET A 218 -21.79 -2.30 -14.94
CA MET A 218 -21.87 -2.21 -13.48
C MET A 218 -21.69 -0.79 -12.95
N VAL A 219 -21.15 0.13 -13.76
CA VAL A 219 -20.79 1.49 -13.35
C VAL A 219 -21.88 2.48 -13.74
N HIS A 220 -22.21 3.39 -12.82
CA HIS A 220 -23.10 4.54 -13.06
C HIS A 220 -22.28 5.86 -13.09
N PRO A 221 -22.81 6.94 -13.70
CA PRO A 221 -22.00 8.13 -14.02
C PRO A 221 -21.61 9.00 -12.81
N ASN A 222 -22.13 8.69 -11.62
CA ASN A 222 -21.83 9.44 -10.39
C ASN A 222 -20.82 8.69 -9.49
N LEU A 223 -20.39 7.49 -9.87
CA LEU A 223 -19.48 6.67 -9.06
C LEU A 223 -18.05 7.22 -9.12
N ALA A 224 -17.40 7.38 -7.97
CA ALA A 224 -15.95 7.58 -7.90
C ALA A 224 -15.25 6.25 -7.63
N ILE A 225 -14.18 5.92 -8.36
CA ILE A 225 -13.54 4.61 -8.28
C ILE A 225 -12.06 4.74 -7.94
N ILE A 226 -11.62 4.02 -6.91
CA ILE A 226 -10.21 3.76 -6.62
C ILE A 226 -9.90 2.32 -7.05
N ASP A 227 -9.12 2.18 -8.11
CA ASP A 227 -8.60 0.91 -8.62
C ASP A 227 -7.21 0.66 -8.00
N ALA A 228 -7.15 -0.31 -7.10
CA ALA A 228 -5.93 -0.79 -6.45
C ALA A 228 -5.39 -2.06 -7.11
N GLY A 229 -6.02 -2.53 -8.19
CA GLY A 229 -5.57 -3.66 -8.98
C GLY A 229 -4.26 -3.37 -9.68
N ILE A 230 -3.35 -4.34 -9.68
CA ILE A 230 -2.14 -4.33 -10.49
C ILE A 230 -2.07 -5.70 -11.15
N ASN A 231 -2.30 -5.72 -12.45
CA ASN A 231 -2.30 -6.92 -13.26
C ASN A 231 -1.31 -6.76 -14.41
N GLU A 232 -0.38 -7.70 -14.55
CA GLU A 232 0.50 -7.77 -15.72
C GLU A 232 -0.17 -8.58 -16.82
N THR A 233 -0.26 -8.00 -18.00
CA THR A 233 -0.81 -8.60 -19.21
C THR A 233 0.25 -9.42 -19.95
N ALA A 234 -0.16 -10.25 -20.91
CA ALA A 234 0.75 -11.07 -21.69
C ALA A 234 1.78 -10.26 -22.51
N ASP A 235 1.48 -8.99 -22.82
CA ASP A 235 2.38 -8.04 -23.48
C ASP A 235 3.19 -7.17 -22.50
N GLY A 236 3.17 -7.49 -21.21
CA GLY A 236 3.95 -6.82 -20.16
C GLY A 236 3.40 -5.46 -19.74
N LYS A 237 2.18 -5.10 -20.15
CA LYS A 237 1.51 -3.88 -19.68
C LYS A 237 0.87 -4.11 -18.33
N ILE A 238 0.91 -3.09 -17.49
CA ILE A 238 0.22 -3.05 -16.21
C ILE A 238 -1.16 -2.43 -16.40
N VAL A 239 -2.21 -3.17 -15.99
CA VAL A 239 -3.60 -2.74 -16.03
C VAL A 239 -4.28 -2.94 -14.68
N GLY A 240 -5.37 -2.21 -14.45
CA GLY A 240 -6.17 -2.28 -13.22
C GLY A 240 -7.19 -3.41 -13.23
N ASP A 241 -8.04 -3.43 -12.22
CA ASP A 241 -9.17 -4.35 -12.11
C ASP A 241 -10.44 -3.81 -12.81
N VAL A 242 -10.45 -2.54 -13.19
CA VAL A 242 -11.60 -1.85 -13.80
C VAL A 242 -11.38 -1.68 -15.30
N ALA A 243 -12.36 -2.09 -16.09
CA ALA A 243 -12.31 -1.95 -17.54
C ALA A 243 -12.22 -0.46 -17.96
N THR A 244 -11.51 -0.19 -19.05
CA THR A 244 -11.23 1.20 -19.48
C THR A 244 -12.51 1.98 -19.77
N ASP A 245 -13.50 1.37 -20.41
CA ASP A 245 -14.79 1.97 -20.71
C ASP A 245 -15.65 2.20 -19.45
N ALA A 246 -15.54 1.30 -18.45
CA ALA A 246 -16.13 1.47 -17.14
C ALA A 246 -15.55 2.68 -16.40
N GLY A 247 -14.22 2.81 -16.35
CA GLY A 247 -13.53 3.95 -15.74
C GLY A 247 -13.85 5.29 -16.43
N ASN A 248 -14.02 5.26 -17.77
CA ASN A 248 -14.43 6.44 -18.54
C ASN A 248 -15.87 6.87 -18.27
N HIS A 249 -16.73 5.95 -17.82
CA HIS A 249 -18.12 6.25 -17.51
C HIS A 249 -18.33 6.82 -16.10
N ALA A 250 -17.51 6.42 -15.13
CA ALA A 250 -17.50 6.93 -13.78
C ALA A 250 -17.32 8.47 -13.71
N CYS A 251 -17.65 9.09 -12.57
CA CYS A 251 -17.37 10.51 -12.36
C CYS A 251 -15.88 10.76 -12.10
N ALA A 252 -15.19 9.78 -11.48
CA ALA A 252 -13.75 9.79 -11.26
C ALA A 252 -13.19 8.36 -11.20
N ILE A 253 -11.94 8.19 -11.61
CA ILE A 253 -11.21 6.92 -11.57
C ILE A 253 -9.73 7.16 -11.28
N SER A 254 -9.11 6.37 -10.40
CA SER A 254 -7.65 6.33 -10.29
C SER A 254 -7.06 5.52 -11.44
N PRO A 255 -6.10 6.04 -12.22
CA PRO A 255 -5.53 5.31 -13.33
C PRO A 255 -4.60 4.20 -12.85
N VAL A 256 -4.50 3.12 -13.64
CA VAL A 256 -3.49 2.08 -13.47
C VAL A 256 -2.71 1.95 -14.79
N PRO A 257 -1.39 2.23 -14.79
CA PRO A 257 -0.57 2.74 -13.70
C PRO A 257 -0.78 4.24 -13.42
N GLY A 258 -0.21 4.74 -12.31
CA GLY A 258 -0.17 6.18 -11.98
C GLY A 258 -1.16 6.65 -10.91
N GLY A 259 -1.96 5.74 -10.36
CA GLY A 259 -2.84 5.94 -9.21
C GLY A 259 -2.24 5.37 -7.93
N VAL A 260 -2.92 4.40 -7.32
CA VAL A 260 -2.62 3.88 -5.96
C VAL A 260 -1.16 3.44 -5.79
N GLY A 261 -0.59 2.71 -6.76
CA GLY A 261 0.78 2.20 -6.65
C GLY A 261 1.85 3.30 -6.51
N THR A 262 1.67 4.44 -7.17
CA THR A 262 2.59 5.59 -7.05
C THR A 262 2.61 6.15 -5.63
N LEU A 263 1.45 6.21 -4.98
CA LEU A 263 1.33 6.76 -3.63
C LEU A 263 1.76 5.74 -2.56
N THR A 264 1.61 4.44 -2.83
CA THR A 264 2.02 3.36 -1.92
C THR A 264 3.49 3.50 -1.49
N THR A 265 4.37 3.88 -2.41
CA THR A 265 5.79 4.12 -2.07
C THR A 265 5.98 5.30 -1.14
N ALA A 266 5.24 6.40 -1.34
CA ALA A 266 5.28 7.54 -0.43
C ALA A 266 4.78 7.15 0.97
N ILE A 267 3.71 6.36 1.07
CA ILE A 267 3.19 5.87 2.35
C ILE A 267 4.21 5.01 3.09
N LEU A 268 4.99 4.17 2.41
CA LEU A 268 6.06 3.37 3.07
C LEU A 268 7.07 4.28 3.78
N PHE A 269 7.45 5.40 3.16
CA PHE A 269 8.32 6.39 3.81
C PHE A 269 7.62 7.19 4.92
N GLU A 270 6.32 7.47 4.80
CA GLU A 270 5.55 8.06 5.91
C GLU A 270 5.48 7.10 7.11
N ASN A 271 5.26 5.80 6.84
CA ASN A 271 5.31 4.75 7.84
C ASN A 271 6.71 4.61 8.45
N LEU A 272 7.78 4.79 7.68
CA LEU A 272 9.15 4.85 8.22
C LEU A 272 9.32 5.99 9.22
N MET A 273 8.84 7.20 8.91
CA MET A 273 8.88 8.32 9.85
C MET A 273 8.07 8.02 11.12
N LYS A 274 6.91 7.38 10.97
CA LYS A 274 6.07 6.94 12.09
C LYS A 274 6.78 5.88 12.94
N ALA A 275 7.43 4.90 12.30
CA ALA A 275 8.20 3.83 12.94
C ALA A 275 9.32 4.40 13.82
N ILE A 276 10.06 5.39 13.30
CA ILE A 276 11.09 6.12 14.04
C ILE A 276 10.50 6.79 15.28
N GLY A 277 9.39 7.52 15.14
CA GLY A 277 8.74 8.15 16.29
C GLY A 277 8.19 7.15 17.31
N MET A 278 7.82 5.93 16.88
CA MET A 278 7.43 4.86 17.79
C MET A 278 8.65 4.28 18.54
N GLN A 279 9.83 4.22 17.90
CA GLN A 279 11.06 3.66 18.48
C GLN A 279 11.76 4.62 19.46
N PHE A 280 11.72 5.93 19.21
CA PHE A 280 12.48 6.93 19.99
C PHE A 280 11.64 8.01 20.68
N GLY A 281 10.31 7.97 20.54
CA GLY A 281 9.38 8.96 21.15
C GLY A 281 8.97 10.09 20.19
N GLU A 282 7.88 10.79 20.53
CA GLU A 282 7.27 11.80 19.64
C GLU A 282 8.06 13.11 19.51
N GLU A 283 9.03 13.37 20.40
CA GLU A 283 9.85 14.59 20.39
C GLU A 283 10.80 14.69 19.18
N LEU A 284 10.96 13.60 18.43
CA LEU A 284 11.79 13.50 17.21
C LEU A 284 10.96 13.52 15.90
N ARG A 285 9.65 13.82 15.96
CA ARG A 285 8.72 13.80 14.80
C ARG A 285 8.70 15.07 13.94
#